data_AF-A0A819T4F5-F1
#
_entry.id   AF-A0A819T4F5-F1
#
_cell.length_a   1.000
_cell.length_b   1.000
_cell.length_c   1.000
_cell.angle_alpha   90.00
_cell.angle_beta   90.00
_cell.angle_gamma   90.00
#
_symmetry.space_group_name_H-M   'P 1'
#
loop_
_entity.id
_entity.type
_entity.pdbx_description
1 polymer ?
#
loop_
_entity_poly.entity_id
_entity_poly.type
_entity_poly.pdbx_seq_one_letter_code
_entity_poly.pdbx_strand_id
1 'polypeptide(L)'
;MADNDDEREWHTVEHSLTQFTVPKRYQNLSPFEYNSHDIVTYATDTNTGKKVTIRKVLKSFNSVARAHRTYRELKLRIHLNHLDAQVAQLYDVFTPEKDLNNFATLYLVENYVEYNLKEVIYSNVVVTEDHIKMVIYCLLRGLKV
;
A
#
# COMPACT_ATOMS: atom_id res chain seq x y z
N MET A 1 -9.48 -7.29 -16.63
CA MET A 1 -10.01 -8.61 -16.26
C MET A 1 -10.30 -8.49 -14.77
N ALA A 2 -11.56 -8.29 -14.40
CA ALA A 2 -11.93 -8.17 -12.99
C ALA A 2 -11.77 -9.55 -12.37
N ASP A 3 -10.84 -9.71 -11.44
CA ASP A 3 -10.83 -10.88 -10.57
C ASP A 3 -12.20 -10.91 -9.87
N ASN A 4 -12.93 -12.02 -9.99
CA ASN A 4 -14.12 -12.27 -9.19
C ASN A 4 -13.67 -12.33 -7.72
N ASP A 5 -13.83 -11.23 -6.98
CA ASP A 5 -13.47 -11.09 -5.56
C ASP A 5 -14.21 -12.15 -4.69
N ASP A 6 -15.30 -12.74 -5.21
CA ASP A 6 -16.13 -13.76 -4.57
C ASP A 6 -15.46 -15.13 -4.34
N GLU A 7 -14.35 -15.45 -5.03
CA GLU A 7 -13.65 -16.74 -4.88
C GLU A 7 -12.36 -16.66 -4.04
N ARG A 8 -11.99 -15.48 -3.55
CA ARG A 8 -10.74 -15.33 -2.79
C ARG A 8 -10.87 -16.02 -1.42
N GLU A 9 -9.94 -16.92 -1.13
CA GLU A 9 -9.81 -17.49 0.21
C GLU A 9 -9.06 -16.52 1.12
N TRP A 10 -9.62 -16.27 2.31
CA TRP A 10 -9.08 -15.31 3.27
C TRP A 10 -8.36 -16.01 4.42
N HIS A 11 -7.42 -15.30 5.02
CA HIS A 11 -6.90 -15.65 6.35
C HIS A 11 -6.73 -14.37 7.16
N THR A 12 -6.70 -14.56 8.48
CA THR A 12 -6.63 -13.47 9.44
C THR A 12 -5.35 -13.59 10.24
N VAL A 13 -4.60 -12.49 10.31
CA VAL A 13 -3.48 -12.32 11.23
C VAL A 13 -3.82 -11.23 12.22
N GLU A 14 -3.74 -11.56 13.51
CA GLU A 14 -3.97 -10.63 14.61
C GLU A 14 -2.65 -10.30 15.29
N HIS A 15 -2.40 -9.00 15.50
CA HIS A 15 -1.26 -8.54 16.28
C HIS A 15 -1.71 -7.40 17.20
N SER A 16 -1.48 -7.59 18.49
CA SER A 16 -1.93 -6.69 19.55
C SER A 16 -3.46 -6.48 19.57
N LEU A 17 -3.94 -5.37 19.00
CA LEU A 17 -5.36 -4.97 18.96
C LEU A 17 -5.86 -4.73 17.53
N THR A 18 -5.04 -5.10 16.53
CA THR A 18 -5.35 -4.88 15.12
C THR A 18 -5.39 -6.22 14.40
N GLN A 19 -6.35 -6.35 13.50
CA GLN A 19 -6.52 -7.50 12.64
C GLN A 19 -6.27 -7.14 11.16
N PHE A 20 -5.54 -7.99 10.46
CA PHE A 20 -5.41 -8.00 9.01
C PHE A 20 -6.10 -9.24 8.47
N THR A 21 -7.17 -9.05 7.70
CA THR A 21 -7.83 -10.11 6.93
C THR A 21 -7.45 -9.93 5.48
N VAL A 22 -6.63 -10.82 4.94
CA VAL A 22 -6.05 -10.69 3.59
C VAL A 22 -6.19 -12.01 2.82
N PRO A 23 -6.18 -11.98 1.47
CA PRO A 23 -6.21 -13.20 0.67
C PRO A 23 -5.05 -14.13 1.04
N LYS A 24 -5.26 -15.45 1.04
CA LYS A 24 -4.23 -16.49 1.27
C LYS A 24 -3.04 -16.39 0.29
N ARG A 25 -3.18 -15.63 -0.80
CA ARG A 25 -2.08 -15.25 -1.69
C ARG A 25 -0.96 -14.49 -0.96
N TYR A 26 -1.28 -13.68 0.05
CA TYR A 26 -0.31 -12.86 0.76
C TYR A 26 0.13 -13.53 2.05
N GLN A 27 1.34 -14.07 2.08
CA GLN A 27 1.85 -14.89 3.20
C GLN A 27 2.98 -14.18 3.96
N ASN A 28 3.32 -14.70 5.13
CA ASN A 28 4.43 -14.21 5.96
C ASN A 28 4.34 -12.72 6.30
N LEU A 29 3.18 -12.28 6.82
CA LEU A 29 2.97 -10.89 7.21
C LEU A 29 3.97 -10.47 8.30
N SER A 30 4.65 -9.36 8.07
CA SER A 30 5.55 -8.75 9.04
C SER A 30 4.78 -8.08 10.18
N PRO A 31 5.45 -7.69 11.28
CA PRO A 31 4.86 -6.83 12.30
C PRO A 31 4.21 -5.58 11.70
N PHE A 32 3.15 -5.10 12.34
CA PHE A 32 2.36 -3.97 11.87
C PHE A 32 3.02 -2.63 12.22
N GLU A 33 3.14 -1.77 11.22
CA GLU A 33 3.62 -0.40 11.35
C GLU A 33 2.41 0.55 11.35
N TYR A 34 2.30 1.35 12.41
CA TYR A 34 1.14 2.22 12.62
C TYR A 34 1.45 3.65 12.19
N ASN A 35 0.68 4.15 11.23
CA ASN A 35 0.73 5.55 10.81
C ASN A 35 -0.55 6.28 11.22
N SER A 36 -0.60 7.59 10.95
CA SER A 36 -1.74 8.44 11.29
C SER A 36 -3.01 8.12 10.50
N HIS A 37 -2.90 7.49 9.34
CA HIS A 37 -4.02 7.28 8.40
C HIS A 37 -4.15 5.83 7.91
N ASP A 38 -3.12 5.02 8.08
CA ASP A 38 -3.10 3.62 7.68
C ASP A 38 -2.29 2.78 8.68
N ILE A 39 -2.45 1.47 8.57
CA ILE A 39 -1.57 0.48 9.20
C ILE A 39 -0.93 -0.29 8.05
N VAL A 40 0.37 -0.50 8.13
CA VAL A 40 1.16 -1.10 7.06
C VAL A 40 1.77 -2.41 7.55
N THR A 41 1.79 -3.41 6.67
CA THR A 41 2.54 -4.65 6.87
C THR A 41 3.16 -5.06 5.54
N TYR A 42 4.21 -5.86 5.60
CA TYR A 42 4.83 -6.45 4.42
C TYR A 42 4.47 -7.92 4.33
N ALA A 43 4.21 -8.41 3.13
CA ALA A 43 3.90 -9.81 2.88
C ALA A 43 4.66 -10.31 1.66
N THR A 44 4.71 -11.62 1.49
CA THR A 44 5.15 -12.26 0.25
C THR A 44 3.92 -12.62 -0.57
N ASP A 45 3.85 -12.11 -1.80
CA ASP A 45 2.85 -12.54 -2.78
C ASP A 45 3.27 -13.90 -3.36
N THR A 46 2.52 -14.96 -3.05
CA THR A 46 2.83 -16.33 -3.50
C THR A 46 2.68 -16.54 -5.00
N ASN A 47 1.90 -15.70 -5.70
CA ASN A 47 1.73 -15.83 -7.14
C ASN A 47 2.95 -15.30 -7.90
N THR A 48 3.62 -14.26 -7.36
CA THR A 48 4.76 -13.61 -8.02
C THR A 48 6.10 -13.90 -7.34
N GLY A 49 6.08 -14.42 -6.12
CA GLY A 49 7.26 -14.59 -5.26
C GLY A 49 7.85 -13.28 -4.73
N LYS A 50 7.20 -12.14 -4.97
CA LYS A 50 7.72 -10.81 -4.61
C LYS A 50 7.23 -10.37 -3.24
N LYS A 51 8.05 -9.59 -2.54
CA LYS A 51 7.63 -8.86 -1.35
C LYS A 51 6.73 -7.68 -1.76
N VAL A 52 5.64 -7.49 -1.03
CA VAL A 52 4.66 -6.44 -1.25
C VAL A 52 4.37 -5.69 0.04
N THR A 53 3.93 -4.45 -0.09
CA THR A 53 3.42 -3.64 1.02
C THR A 53 1.90 -3.71 1.02
N ILE A 54 1.28 -4.03 2.15
CA ILE A 54 -0.16 -4.05 2.33
C ILE A 54 -0.54 -2.94 3.30
N ARG A 55 -1.32 -1.95 2.84
CA ARG A 55 -1.84 -0.87 3.67
C ARG A 55 -3.32 -1.10 3.97
N LYS A 56 -3.67 -1.13 5.26
CA LYS A 56 -5.05 -1.06 5.76
C LYS A 56 -5.43 0.41 5.98
N VAL A 57 -6.31 0.96 5.16
CA VAL A 57 -6.71 2.37 5.27
C VAL A 57 -7.68 2.54 6.45
N LEU A 58 -7.34 3.43 7.38
CA LEU A 58 -8.12 3.63 8.61
C LEU A 58 -9.17 4.73 8.46
N LYS A 59 -10.36 4.48 9.03
CA LYS A 59 -11.42 5.50 9.22
C LYS A 59 -11.81 6.23 7.92
N SER A 60 -11.69 5.56 6.78
CA SER A 60 -11.93 6.12 5.45
C SER A 60 -13.34 6.69 5.29
N PHE A 61 -14.33 6.05 5.92
CA PHE A 61 -15.76 6.34 5.71
C PHE A 61 -16.44 7.01 6.91
N ASN A 62 -15.67 7.42 7.92
CA ASN A 62 -16.22 8.06 9.13
C ASN A 62 -16.73 9.49 8.88
N SER A 63 -16.36 10.10 7.75
CA SER A 63 -16.93 11.37 7.31
C SER A 63 -16.88 11.49 5.78
N VAL A 64 -17.81 12.28 5.23
CA VAL A 64 -17.89 12.55 3.78
C VAL A 64 -16.58 13.10 3.24
N ALA A 65 -15.93 14.02 3.96
CA ALA A 65 -14.64 14.59 3.56
C ALA A 65 -13.52 13.54 3.49
N ARG A 66 -13.47 12.60 4.45
CA ARG A 66 -12.50 11.49 4.44
C ARG A 66 -12.79 10.52 3.30
N ALA A 67 -14.05 10.18 3.08
CA ALA A 67 -14.46 9.30 1.99
C ALA A 67 -14.04 9.88 0.63
N HIS A 68 -14.27 11.17 0.39
CA HIS A 68 -13.81 11.85 -0.82
C HIS A 68 -12.29 11.88 -0.94
N ARG A 69 -11.54 12.02 0.17
CA ARG A 69 -10.08 11.97 0.14
C ARG A 69 -9.58 10.57 -0.25
N THR A 70 -10.08 9.53 0.41
CA THR A 70 -9.72 8.13 0.12
C THR A 70 -10.07 7.78 -1.32
N TYR A 71 -11.25 8.17 -1.81
CA TYR A 71 -11.65 7.93 -3.19
C TYR A 71 -10.75 8.64 -4.20
N ARG A 72 -10.40 9.92 -3.96
CA ARG A 72 -9.49 10.65 -4.83
C ARG A 72 -8.09 10.02 -4.84
N GLU A 73 -7.58 9.61 -3.69
CA GLU A 73 -6.28 8.92 -3.60
C GLU A 73 -6.29 7.62 -4.40
N LEU A 74 -7.31 6.79 -4.22
CA LEU A 74 -7.46 5.54 -4.97
C LEU A 74 -7.57 5.80 -6.48
N LYS A 75 -8.42 6.74 -6.89
CA LYS A 75 -8.64 7.08 -8.29
C LYS A 75 -7.38 7.61 -8.95
N LEU A 76 -6.63 8.47 -8.25
CA LEU A 76 -5.34 8.98 -8.73
C LEU A 76 -4.33 7.84 -8.84
N ARG A 77 -4.20 6.97 -7.83
CA ARG A 77 -3.28 5.82 -7.89
C ARG A 77 -3.58 4.88 -9.05
N ILE A 78 -4.84 4.53 -9.28
CA ILE A 78 -5.26 3.72 -10.43
C ILE A 78 -4.88 4.43 -11.74
N HIS A 79 -5.15 5.73 -11.83
CA HIS A 79 -4.83 6.49 -13.04
C HIS A 79 -3.33 6.61 -13.25
N LEU A 80 -2.51 6.82 -12.22
CA LEU A 80 -1.07 6.99 -12.34
C LEU A 80 -0.32 5.66 -12.43
N ASN A 81 -0.99 4.50 -12.30
CA ASN A 81 -0.35 3.19 -12.27
C ASN A 81 0.36 2.80 -13.59
N HIS A 82 0.04 3.48 -14.69
CA HIS A 82 0.73 3.33 -15.98
C HIS A 82 1.95 4.24 -16.12
N LEU A 83 2.09 5.23 -15.24
CA LEU A 83 3.27 6.07 -15.20
C LEU A 83 4.43 5.29 -14.60
N ASP A 84 5.63 5.72 -14.98
CA ASP A 84 6.89 5.08 -14.66
C ASP A 84 7.09 4.67 -13.18
N ALA A 85 8.12 3.85 -12.93
CA ALA A 85 8.51 3.31 -11.63
C ALA A 85 8.85 4.32 -10.50
N GLN A 86 8.57 5.62 -10.66
CA GLN A 86 8.80 6.64 -9.62
C GLN A 86 7.57 6.87 -8.73
N VAL A 87 6.40 6.38 -9.11
CA VAL A 87 5.18 6.41 -8.29
C VAL A 87 4.93 5.00 -7.73
N ALA A 88 4.41 4.93 -6.50
CA ALA A 88 4.03 3.66 -5.89
C ALA A 88 3.02 2.93 -6.79
N GLN A 89 3.37 1.72 -7.20
CA GLN A 89 2.56 0.90 -8.08
C GLN A 89 1.51 0.17 -7.26
N LEU A 90 0.26 0.27 -7.70
CA LEU A 90 -0.87 -0.40 -7.10
C LEU A 90 -1.08 -1.77 -7.78
N TYR A 91 -0.88 -2.85 -7.03
CA TYR A 91 -0.97 -4.22 -7.53
C TYR A 91 -2.34 -4.85 -7.29
N ASP A 92 -2.98 -4.55 -6.16
CA ASP A 92 -4.30 -5.08 -5.82
C ASP A 92 -5.02 -4.13 -4.86
N VAL A 93 -6.34 -4.21 -4.86
CA VAL A 93 -7.24 -3.46 -3.98
C VAL A 93 -8.35 -4.40 -3.57
N PHE A 94 -8.56 -4.59 -2.27
CA PHE A 94 -9.55 -5.55 -1.80
C PHE A 94 -10.19 -5.15 -0.47
N THR A 95 -11.31 -5.79 -0.19
CA THR A 95 -12.05 -5.72 1.08
C THR A 95 -12.50 -7.14 1.43
N PRO A 96 -12.29 -7.62 2.67
CA PRO A 96 -12.82 -8.91 3.10
C PRO A 96 -14.34 -8.89 3.30
N GLU A 97 -14.97 -7.71 3.32
CA GLU A 97 -16.39 -7.55 3.53
C GLU A 97 -17.19 -7.82 2.24
N LYS A 98 -18.18 -8.72 2.31
CA LYS A 98 -18.94 -9.19 1.14
C LYS A 98 -20.02 -8.24 0.65
N ASP A 99 -20.50 -7.35 1.52
CA ASP A 99 -21.65 -6.49 1.26
C ASP A 99 -21.33 -5.03 1.56
N LEU A 100 -21.91 -4.13 0.77
CA LEU A 100 -21.73 -2.68 0.94
C LEU A 100 -22.15 -2.17 2.32
N ASN A 101 -23.17 -2.78 2.94
CA ASN A 101 -23.64 -2.39 4.27
C ASN A 101 -22.59 -2.63 5.36
N ASN A 102 -21.69 -3.59 5.15
CA ASN A 102 -20.64 -3.96 6.09
C ASN A 102 -19.27 -3.40 5.68
N PHE A 103 -19.19 -2.70 4.55
CA PHE A 103 -17.94 -2.19 4.01
C PHE A 103 -17.31 -1.16 4.96
N ALA A 104 -16.23 -1.56 5.63
CA ALA A 104 -15.52 -0.73 6.60
C ALA A 104 -14.02 -0.65 6.30
N THR A 105 -13.45 -1.72 5.72
CA THR A 105 -12.01 -1.86 5.55
C THR A 105 -11.63 -1.88 4.08
N LEU A 106 -10.64 -1.05 3.73
CA LEU A 106 -10.01 -1.06 2.42
C LEU A 106 -8.53 -1.41 2.57
N TYR A 107 -8.09 -2.40 1.80
CA TYR A 107 -6.69 -2.79 1.70
C TYR A 107 -6.13 -2.40 0.33
N LEU A 108 -4.90 -1.89 0.33
CA LEU A 108 -4.15 -1.53 -0.86
C LEU A 108 -2.84 -2.31 -0.87
N VAL A 109 -2.57 -3.03 -1.95
CA VAL A 109 -1.33 -3.78 -2.14
C VAL A 109 -0.45 -3.02 -3.12
N GLU A 110 0.77 -2.72 -2.69
CA GLU A 110 1.72 -1.89 -3.42
C GLU A 110 3.10 -2.55 -3.51
N ASN A 111 3.96 -1.99 -4.35
CA ASN A 111 5.35 -2.39 -4.40
C ASN A 111 6.03 -2.20 -3.03
N TYR A 112 6.85 -3.18 -2.67
CA TYR A 112 7.72 -3.05 -1.51
C TYR A 112 8.85 -2.07 -1.79
N VAL A 113 9.12 -1.20 -0.83
CA VAL A 113 10.27 -0.30 -0.82
C VAL A 113 10.99 -0.53 0.50
N GLU A 114 12.30 -0.80 0.43
CA GLU A 114 13.09 -1.18 1.60
C GLU A 114 13.34 -0.02 2.55
N TYR A 115 13.53 1.19 2.00
CA TYR A 115 13.81 2.40 2.75
C TYR A 115 13.03 3.59 2.21
N ASN A 116 12.46 4.38 3.11
CA ASN A 116 11.94 5.69 2.76
C ASN A 116 13.04 6.76 2.84
N LEU A 117 12.80 7.92 2.20
CA LEU A 117 13.80 8.99 2.17
C LEU A 117 14.17 9.52 3.56
N LYS A 118 13.23 9.50 4.51
CA LYS A 118 13.48 9.90 5.91
C LYS A 118 14.51 8.97 6.55
N GLU A 119 14.35 7.66 6.41
CA GLU A 119 15.31 6.67 6.91
C GLU A 119 16.68 6.84 6.28
N VAL A 120 16.75 7.07 4.96
CA VAL A 120 18.03 7.31 4.28
C VAL A 120 18.72 8.55 4.86
N ILE A 121 18.00 9.67 5.02
CA ILE A 121 18.55 10.93 5.53
C ILE A 121 19.07 10.81 6.97
N TYR A 122 18.36 10.06 7.83
CA TYR A 122 18.75 9.90 9.23
C TYR A 122 19.65 8.67 9.48
N SER A 123 19.95 7.89 8.45
CA SER A 123 20.88 6.76 8.55
C SER A 123 22.33 7.22 8.58
N ASN A 124 23.22 6.33 9.00
CA ASN A 124 24.68 6.55 8.91
C ASN A 124 25.24 6.24 7.50
N VAL A 125 24.38 6.07 6.49
CA VAL A 125 24.82 5.78 5.13
C VAL A 125 25.42 7.04 4.51
N VAL A 126 26.59 6.89 3.87
CA VAL A 126 27.23 7.99 3.14
C VAL A 126 26.41 8.28 1.87
N VAL A 127 25.70 9.41 1.90
CA VAL A 127 24.97 9.91 0.73
C VAL A 127 25.92 10.74 -0.14
N THR A 128 26.25 10.22 -1.32
CA THR A 128 27.11 10.91 -2.29
C THR A 128 26.31 11.92 -3.11
N GLU A 129 27.01 12.79 -3.84
CA GLU A 129 26.38 13.73 -4.76
C GLU A 129 25.53 13.02 -5.83
N ASP A 130 25.98 11.86 -6.32
CA ASP A 130 25.23 11.08 -7.31
C ASP A 130 23.93 10.50 -6.74
N HIS A 131 23.93 10.09 -5.46
CA HIS A 131 22.70 9.69 -4.77
C HIS A 131 21.71 10.86 -4.70
N ILE A 132 22.18 12.06 -4.38
CA ILE A 132 21.34 13.28 -4.33
C ILE A 132 20.76 13.58 -5.71
N LYS A 133 21.59 13.57 -6.76
CA LYS A 133 21.15 13.79 -8.15
C LYS A 133 20.08 12.78 -8.56
N MET A 134 20.26 11.51 -8.22
CA MET A 134 19.29 10.46 -8.53
C MET A 134 17.96 10.68 -7.80
N VAL A 135 17.99 11.01 -6.50
CA VAL A 135 16.76 11.31 -5.74
C VAL A 135 16.02 12.50 -6.34
N ILE A 136 16.71 13.61 -6.62
CA ILE A 136 16.10 14.80 -7.23
C ILE A 136 15.53 14.47 -8.61
N TYR A 137 16.28 13.73 -9.44
CA TYR A 137 15.82 13.30 -10.75
C TYR A 137 14.54 12.46 -10.65
N CYS A 138 14.50 11.48 -9.75
CA CYS A 138 13.32 10.64 -9.53
C CYS A 138 12.10 11.45 -9.06
N LEU A 139 12.31 12.43 -8.16
CA LEU A 139 11.24 13.34 -7.71
C LEU A 139 10.71 14.20 -8.86
N LEU A 140 11.61 14.83 -9.63
CA LEU A 140 11.22 15.66 -10.77
C LEU A 140 10.54 14.85 -11.88
N ARG A 141 11.03 13.63 -12.15
CA ARG A 141 10.42 12.72 -13.12
C ARG A 141 9.03 12.27 -12.68
N GLY A 142 8.85 11.95 -11.39
CA GLY A 142 7.53 11.59 -10.84
C GLY A 142 6.51 12.73 -10.86
N LEU A 143 6.98 13.98 -10.84
CA LEU A 143 6.13 15.18 -10.98
C LEU A 143 5.85 15.59 -12.43
N LYS A 144 6.56 14.99 -13.39
CA LYS A 144 6.35 15.27 -14.81
C LYS A 144 5.07 14.57 -15.27
N VAL A 145 3.99 15.34 -15.34
CA VAL A 145 2.71 14.94 -15.96
C VAL A 145 2.74 15.23 -17.45
#